data_AF-A0A3B9MM04-F1
#
_entry.id   AF-A0A3B9MM04-F1
#
_cell.length_a   1.000
_cell.length_b   1.000
_cell.length_c   1.000
_cell.angle_alpha   90.00
_cell.angle_beta   90.00
_cell.angle_gamma   90.00
#
_symmetry.space_group_name_H-M   'P 1'
#
loop_
_entity.id
_entity.type
_entity.pdbx_description
1 polymer ?
#
loop_
_entity_poly.entity_id
_entity_poly.type
_entity_poly.pdbx_seq_one_letter_code
_entity_poly.pdbx_strand_id
1 'polypeptide(L)'
;MKNTIQAVGISVTLIVATLAFAKPYPVGIVNLNSDQISPTTTITNLTNHPWTNPNVDGMRVRTQWAYVQPTQNTYDWTGLDEAVWLGSVNYKFIGLAVPAGYTTPQWVYDSGATKYALQDGSGLSMPLPWDPAFLNKWLPFVRALGARYDGNPAVGYVVMGGMSQHFETYIAKVEPDITNLTNLGGPAAWVRAAKQIIAVYAEAFPTTPFFLTLAKPFPNPDGLAALKEVTDWGAATYPGRFGIMNAALNANSSTGYYPNEAVYTYRFTQPTGFQMACSAVRDPVRLGGTLAQALAKGYQLGGKFIEVYEPDVTGIPNLSDPMPPTRLLLGDFNGDGFTDYLLFNPSTRRTAIWDLQGNAFLGGIFGPTLPAGWVVACVADVNLDGKPDYVLFNPSTRQTAVWFLNNAAFMGGVYGPTLPTGWTLIAAADMNNDGRPDYVLFNPSTRQTAVWYLNGTVYAGGAYGPSLPAGWMLVNALDFNGDG
;
A
#
# COMPACT_ATOMS: atom_id res chain seq x y z
N MET A 1 7.71 62.87 -32.41
CA MET A 1 8.92 62.06 -32.23
C MET A 1 8.50 60.74 -31.61
N LYS A 2 8.28 59.71 -32.43
CA LYS A 2 7.96 58.35 -31.97
C LYS A 2 9.23 57.52 -32.11
N ASN A 3 9.81 57.13 -30.97
CA ASN A 3 10.97 56.25 -30.93
C ASN A 3 10.50 54.79 -30.92
N THR A 4 11.13 54.04 -31.82
CA THR A 4 11.04 52.61 -32.05
C THR A 4 11.61 51.82 -30.86
N ILE A 5 10.89 50.80 -30.38
CA ILE A 5 11.46 49.74 -29.54
C ILE A 5 11.32 48.42 -30.30
N GLN A 6 12.48 47.81 -30.60
CA GLN A 6 12.60 46.48 -31.18
C GLN A 6 12.16 45.42 -30.17
N ALA A 7 11.25 44.53 -30.58
CA ALA A 7 10.93 43.33 -29.82
C ALA A 7 12.05 42.30 -30.00
N VAL A 8 12.81 42.03 -28.94
CA VAL A 8 13.72 40.88 -28.86
C VAL A 8 12.88 39.67 -28.47
N GLY A 9 12.69 38.74 -29.40
CA GLY A 9 12.03 37.47 -29.14
C GLY A 9 12.90 36.59 -28.24
N ILE A 10 12.52 36.44 -26.98
CA ILE A 10 13.03 35.38 -26.10
C ILE A 10 12.05 34.22 -26.19
N SER A 11 12.38 33.21 -27.00
CA SER A 11 11.70 31.92 -26.94
C SER A 11 12.07 31.24 -25.63
N VAL A 12 11.22 31.38 -24.62
CA VAL A 12 11.27 30.55 -23.42
C VAL A 12 10.62 29.21 -23.78
N THR A 13 11.43 28.22 -24.14
CA THR A 13 10.99 26.83 -24.13
C THR A 13 10.72 26.46 -22.67
N LEU A 14 9.46 26.55 -22.25
CA LEU A 14 9.02 26.02 -20.96
C LEU A 14 9.19 24.49 -21.03
N ILE A 15 10.29 23.98 -20.47
CA ILE A 15 10.37 22.57 -20.09
C ILE A 15 9.44 22.43 -18.89
N VAL A 16 8.17 22.10 -19.15
CA VAL A 16 7.29 21.57 -18.11
C VAL A 16 7.84 20.18 -17.81
N ALA A 17 8.74 20.10 -16.83
CA ALA A 17 8.97 18.84 -16.15
C ALA A 17 7.64 18.48 -15.49
N THR A 18 6.88 17.58 -16.10
CA THR A 18 5.78 16.91 -15.43
C THR A 18 6.39 16.20 -14.23
N LEU A 19 6.25 16.78 -13.03
CA LEU A 19 6.42 16.05 -11.79
C LEU A 19 5.41 14.90 -11.85
N ALA A 20 5.85 13.71 -12.26
CA ALA A 20 5.04 12.52 -12.18
C ALA A 20 4.66 12.37 -10.71
N PHE A 21 3.37 12.54 -10.39
CA PHE A 21 2.85 12.43 -9.02
C PHE A 21 3.20 11.05 -8.46
N ALA A 22 3.98 11.02 -7.38
CA ALA A 22 4.28 9.79 -6.66
C ALA A 22 3.03 9.33 -5.90
N LYS A 23 2.66 8.04 -6.03
CA LYS A 23 1.57 7.44 -5.27
C LYS A 23 1.86 7.48 -3.76
N PRO A 24 0.82 7.50 -2.90
CA PRO A 24 1.02 7.35 -1.47
C PRO A 24 1.74 6.03 -1.15
N TYR A 25 2.47 6.02 -0.04
CA TYR A 25 3.14 4.80 0.40
C TYR A 25 2.12 3.70 0.70
N PRO A 26 2.40 2.43 0.37
CA PRO A 26 1.56 1.34 0.84
C PRO A 26 1.56 1.35 2.38
N VAL A 27 0.36 1.24 2.95
CA VAL A 27 0.14 1.23 4.41
C VAL A 27 -0.75 0.06 4.81
N GLY A 28 -0.57 -0.42 6.05
CA GLY A 28 -1.49 -1.40 6.65
C GLY A 28 -1.06 -2.85 6.48
N ILE A 29 -2.03 -3.77 6.57
CA ILE A 29 -1.78 -5.21 6.52
C ILE A 29 -1.96 -5.70 5.09
N VAL A 30 -0.94 -6.37 4.57
CA VAL A 30 -0.97 -6.97 3.23
C VAL A 30 -1.02 -8.47 3.38
N ASN A 31 -2.01 -9.12 2.80
CA ASN A 31 -2.00 -10.58 2.74
C ASN A 31 -0.89 -11.05 1.80
N LEU A 32 0.07 -11.80 2.32
CA LEU A 32 1.04 -12.54 1.54
C LEU A 32 0.39 -13.83 1.03
N ASN A 33 -0.11 -13.76 -0.21
CA ASN A 33 -0.71 -14.91 -0.88
C ASN A 33 0.27 -16.09 -0.88
N SER A 34 -0.18 -17.22 -0.33
CA SER A 34 0.62 -18.44 -0.29
C SER A 34 0.82 -19.06 -1.67
N ASP A 35 -0.15 -18.87 -2.57
CA ASP A 35 -0.16 -19.40 -3.92
C ASP A 35 0.47 -18.43 -4.92
N GLN A 36 1.10 -19.00 -5.95
CA GLN A 36 1.58 -18.23 -7.09
C GLN A 36 0.52 -18.17 -8.18
N ILE A 37 0.41 -17.02 -8.82
CA ILE A 37 -0.35 -16.87 -10.07
C ILE A 37 0.40 -17.62 -11.17
N SER A 38 -0.31 -18.54 -11.84
CA SER A 38 0.20 -19.33 -12.97
C SER A 38 -0.79 -19.25 -14.14
N PRO A 39 -0.37 -19.55 -15.39
CA PRO A 39 -1.25 -19.51 -16.57
C PRO A 39 -2.49 -20.41 -16.46
N THR A 40 -2.50 -21.38 -15.54
CA THR A 40 -3.57 -22.36 -15.38
C THR A 40 -4.46 -22.15 -14.15
N THR A 41 -4.18 -21.19 -13.27
CA THR A 41 -4.83 -21.12 -11.93
C THR A 41 -5.17 -19.71 -11.42
N THR A 42 -5.37 -18.73 -12.31
CA THR A 42 -5.44 -17.31 -11.90
C THR A 42 -6.70 -16.95 -11.10
N ILE A 43 -7.89 -17.40 -11.53
CA ILE A 43 -9.17 -17.04 -10.89
C ILE A 43 -9.37 -17.80 -9.57
N THR A 44 -9.25 -19.12 -9.60
CA THR A 44 -9.70 -20.00 -8.50
C THR A 44 -8.83 -19.92 -7.26
N ASN A 45 -7.55 -19.59 -7.41
CA ASN A 45 -6.65 -19.40 -6.26
C ASN A 45 -6.91 -18.06 -5.60
N LEU A 46 -7.29 -17.02 -6.37
CA LEU A 46 -7.44 -15.69 -5.82
C LEU A 46 -8.81 -15.45 -5.18
N THR A 47 -9.89 -16.05 -5.65
CA THR A 47 -11.25 -15.76 -5.15
C THR A 47 -11.52 -16.17 -3.70
N ASN A 48 -10.72 -17.08 -3.14
CA ASN A 48 -10.85 -17.55 -1.74
C ASN A 48 -10.00 -16.74 -0.73
N HIS A 49 -9.27 -15.73 -1.21
CA HIS A 49 -8.47 -14.86 -0.35
C HIS A 49 -9.33 -13.96 0.55
N PRO A 50 -8.73 -13.38 1.61
CA PRO A 50 -9.44 -12.56 2.60
C PRO A 50 -9.80 -11.17 2.05
N TRP A 51 -10.35 -11.07 0.83
CA TRP A 51 -10.83 -9.83 0.22
C TRP A 51 -11.85 -9.09 1.09
N THR A 52 -12.71 -9.86 1.76
CA THR A 52 -13.73 -9.34 2.67
C THR A 52 -13.20 -9.10 4.08
N ASN A 53 -11.94 -9.45 4.39
CA ASN A 53 -11.36 -9.19 5.71
C ASN A 53 -11.13 -7.68 5.85
N PRO A 54 -11.80 -7.01 6.82
CA PRO A 54 -11.65 -5.56 7.00
C PRO A 54 -10.27 -5.17 7.55
N ASN A 55 -9.52 -6.13 8.10
CA ASN A 55 -8.18 -5.89 8.67
C ASN A 55 -7.05 -6.11 7.67
N VAL A 56 -7.37 -6.37 6.40
CA VAL A 56 -6.38 -6.52 5.33
C VAL A 56 -6.58 -5.37 4.35
N ASP A 57 -5.54 -4.59 4.08
CA ASP A 57 -5.59 -3.39 3.23
C ASP A 57 -5.14 -3.69 1.79
N GLY A 58 -4.33 -4.73 1.60
CA GLY A 58 -3.81 -5.12 0.30
C GLY A 58 -3.51 -6.61 0.16
N MET A 59 -3.17 -7.02 -1.06
CA MET A 59 -2.69 -8.37 -1.37
C MET A 59 -1.32 -8.30 -2.03
N ARG A 60 -0.38 -9.10 -1.54
CA ARG A 60 0.88 -9.35 -2.22
C ARG A 60 0.72 -10.52 -3.17
N VAL A 61 0.76 -10.21 -4.45
CA VAL A 61 0.61 -11.15 -5.56
C VAL A 61 1.98 -11.53 -6.12
N ARG A 62 2.20 -12.83 -6.30
CA ARG A 62 3.47 -13.39 -6.77
C ARG A 62 3.23 -14.26 -8.00
N THR A 63 4.10 -14.16 -8.98
CA THR A 63 4.20 -15.07 -10.12
C THR A 63 5.68 -15.27 -10.46
N GLN A 64 6.00 -15.71 -11.67
CA GLN A 64 7.35 -15.89 -12.17
C GLN A 64 7.52 -15.38 -13.58
N TRP A 65 8.74 -14.93 -13.92
CA TRP A 65 9.03 -14.40 -15.24
C TRP A 65 8.69 -15.39 -16.36
N ALA A 66 8.99 -16.68 -16.18
CA ALA A 66 8.67 -17.69 -17.18
C ALA A 66 7.17 -17.87 -17.48
N TYR A 67 6.28 -17.50 -16.55
CA TYR A 67 4.84 -17.50 -16.80
C TYR A 67 4.39 -16.23 -17.52
N VAL A 68 4.93 -15.08 -17.13
CA VAL A 68 4.54 -13.78 -17.69
C VAL A 68 5.15 -13.55 -19.07
N GLN A 69 6.31 -14.13 -19.36
CA GLN A 69 6.97 -14.06 -20.66
C GLN A 69 7.46 -15.45 -21.11
N PRO A 70 6.52 -16.33 -21.53
CA PRO A 70 6.84 -17.73 -21.85
C PRO A 70 7.77 -17.86 -23.07
N THR A 71 7.75 -16.88 -23.97
CA THR A 71 8.69 -16.80 -25.11
C THR A 71 9.23 -15.38 -25.24
N GLN A 72 10.32 -15.20 -25.96
CA GLN A 72 10.98 -13.89 -26.10
C GLN A 72 10.04 -12.77 -26.53
N ASN A 73 9.06 -13.05 -27.40
CA ASN A 73 8.21 -12.04 -28.02
C ASN A 73 6.74 -12.10 -27.58
N THR A 74 6.43 -12.86 -26.52
CA THR A 74 5.06 -13.05 -26.07
C THR A 74 4.96 -12.86 -24.57
N TYR A 75 3.98 -12.08 -24.15
CA TYR A 75 3.62 -11.89 -22.76
C TYR A 75 2.26 -12.51 -22.47
N ASP A 76 2.13 -13.14 -21.31
CA ASP A 76 0.85 -13.53 -20.73
C ASP A 76 0.62 -12.73 -19.44
N TRP A 77 -0.23 -11.70 -19.56
CA TRP A 77 -0.56 -10.81 -18.45
C TRP A 77 -1.81 -11.25 -17.68
N THR A 78 -2.51 -12.28 -18.14
CA THR A 78 -3.88 -12.62 -17.74
C THR A 78 -4.04 -12.69 -16.23
N GLY A 79 -3.14 -13.41 -15.56
CA GLY A 79 -3.23 -13.57 -14.11
C GLY A 79 -2.91 -12.32 -13.31
N LEU A 80 -1.96 -11.50 -13.78
CA LEU A 80 -1.65 -10.23 -13.11
C LEU A 80 -2.77 -9.21 -13.32
N ASP A 81 -3.37 -9.17 -14.51
CA ASP A 81 -4.51 -8.30 -14.80
C ASP A 81 -5.72 -8.65 -13.94
N GLU A 82 -6.00 -9.93 -13.82
CA GLU A 82 -7.08 -10.42 -12.97
C GLU A 82 -6.86 -10.06 -11.49
N ALA A 83 -5.64 -10.22 -10.98
CA ALA A 83 -5.33 -9.85 -9.61
C ALA A 83 -5.51 -8.34 -9.36
N VAL A 84 -5.09 -7.50 -10.31
CA VAL A 84 -5.30 -6.05 -10.27
C VAL A 84 -6.79 -5.69 -10.34
N TRP A 85 -7.56 -6.40 -11.17
CA TRP A 85 -9.01 -6.26 -11.23
C TRP A 85 -9.68 -6.65 -9.91
N LEU A 86 -9.31 -7.79 -9.31
CA LEU A 86 -9.83 -8.25 -8.02
C LEU A 86 -9.52 -7.26 -6.90
N GLY A 87 -8.31 -6.72 -6.85
CA GLY A 87 -7.97 -5.64 -5.91
C GLY A 87 -8.87 -4.42 -6.07
N SER A 88 -9.09 -4.00 -7.33
CA SER A 88 -9.94 -2.85 -7.66
C SER A 88 -11.39 -3.04 -7.20
N VAL A 89 -12.01 -4.19 -7.47
CA VAL A 89 -13.42 -4.45 -7.12
C VAL A 89 -13.63 -4.74 -5.62
N ASN A 90 -12.57 -5.09 -4.89
CA ASN A 90 -12.59 -5.33 -3.44
C ASN A 90 -11.99 -4.19 -2.61
N TYR A 91 -11.61 -3.08 -3.24
CA TYR A 91 -10.99 -1.92 -2.58
C TYR A 91 -9.71 -2.27 -1.79
N LYS A 92 -8.91 -3.19 -2.32
CA LYS A 92 -7.60 -3.58 -1.76
C LYS A 92 -6.50 -3.25 -2.76
N PHE A 93 -5.40 -2.68 -2.31
CA PHE A 93 -4.26 -2.48 -3.22
C PHE A 93 -3.52 -3.78 -3.47
N ILE A 94 -2.80 -3.85 -4.58
CA ILE A 94 -2.01 -4.99 -5.02
C ILE A 94 -0.53 -4.63 -4.99
N GLY A 95 0.25 -5.48 -4.31
CA GLY A 95 1.70 -5.55 -4.46
C GLY A 95 2.06 -6.54 -5.54
N LEU A 96 2.68 -6.08 -6.64
CA LEU A 96 3.09 -6.96 -7.74
C LEU A 96 4.53 -7.44 -7.53
N ALA A 97 4.77 -8.74 -7.73
CA ALA A 97 6.11 -9.28 -7.68
C ALA A 97 6.32 -10.37 -8.73
N VAL A 98 7.19 -10.05 -9.70
CA VAL A 98 7.66 -10.98 -10.73
C VAL A 98 9.18 -11.09 -10.58
N PRO A 99 9.70 -12.21 -10.04
CA PRO A 99 11.12 -12.46 -9.93
C PRO A 99 11.67 -13.01 -11.24
N ALA A 100 12.98 -12.84 -11.45
CA ALA A 100 13.76 -13.70 -12.31
C ALA A 100 14.44 -14.78 -11.44
N GLY A 101 15.77 -14.86 -11.48
CA GLY A 101 16.52 -15.83 -10.68
C GLY A 101 16.22 -17.25 -11.15
N TYR A 102 15.89 -18.16 -10.25
CA TYR A 102 15.56 -19.55 -10.63
C TYR A 102 14.26 -19.71 -11.43
N THR A 103 13.49 -18.64 -11.57
CA THR A 103 12.24 -18.62 -12.37
C THR A 103 12.41 -18.02 -13.77
N THR A 104 13.66 -17.77 -14.16
CA THR A 104 14.03 -17.25 -15.48
C THR A 104 13.65 -18.24 -16.59
N PRO A 105 12.94 -17.81 -17.65
CA PRO A 105 12.52 -18.71 -18.72
C PRO A 105 13.70 -19.26 -19.52
N GLN A 106 13.56 -20.50 -20.02
CA GLN A 106 14.64 -21.22 -20.69
C GLN A 106 15.17 -20.47 -21.93
N TRP A 107 14.31 -19.76 -22.67
CA TRP A 107 14.70 -19.00 -23.87
C TRP A 107 15.76 -17.90 -23.59
N VAL A 108 15.89 -17.44 -22.34
CA VAL A 108 16.92 -16.48 -21.93
C VAL A 108 18.30 -17.12 -21.93
N TYR A 109 18.41 -18.37 -21.45
CA TYR A 109 19.65 -19.14 -21.51
C TYR A 109 19.96 -19.59 -22.94
N ASP A 110 18.94 -19.96 -23.72
CA ASP A 110 19.10 -20.30 -25.14
C ASP A 110 19.58 -19.07 -25.95
N SER A 111 19.32 -17.86 -25.44
CA SER A 111 19.81 -16.59 -25.98
C SER A 111 21.21 -16.19 -25.47
N GLY A 112 21.91 -17.07 -24.74
CA GLY A 112 23.30 -16.87 -24.32
C GLY A 112 23.51 -16.36 -22.89
N ALA A 113 22.46 -16.26 -22.06
CA ALA A 113 22.66 -15.96 -20.64
C ALA A 113 23.35 -17.12 -19.90
N THR A 114 24.24 -16.79 -18.99
CA THR A 114 24.97 -17.72 -18.13
C THR A 114 24.00 -18.40 -17.18
N LYS A 115 23.95 -19.74 -17.19
CA LYS A 115 23.13 -20.55 -16.27
C LYS A 115 23.99 -21.06 -15.12
N TYR A 116 23.93 -20.39 -13.97
CA TYR A 116 24.66 -20.82 -12.77
C TYR A 116 23.83 -21.84 -11.98
N ALA A 117 24.40 -23.03 -11.76
CA ALA A 117 23.79 -24.07 -10.93
C ALA A 117 24.12 -23.83 -9.45
N LEU A 118 23.09 -23.66 -8.62
CA LEU A 118 23.25 -23.44 -7.18
C LEU A 118 23.82 -24.69 -6.50
N GLN A 119 24.75 -24.48 -5.58
CA GLN A 119 25.43 -25.55 -4.83
C GLN A 119 24.83 -25.79 -3.44
N ASP A 120 23.64 -25.23 -3.18
CA ASP A 120 22.92 -25.32 -1.91
C ASP A 120 22.04 -26.58 -1.77
N GLY A 121 22.15 -27.52 -2.72
CA GLY A 121 21.38 -28.76 -2.74
C GLY A 121 19.95 -28.62 -3.29
N SER A 122 19.52 -27.43 -3.69
CA SER A 122 18.17 -27.21 -4.26
C SER A 122 17.97 -27.80 -5.66
N GLY A 123 19.07 -28.04 -6.39
CA GLY A 123 19.03 -28.42 -7.82
C GLY A 123 18.56 -27.29 -8.75
N LEU A 124 18.36 -26.08 -8.22
CA LEU A 124 17.93 -24.92 -8.99
C LEU A 124 19.11 -24.26 -9.71
N SER A 125 18.81 -23.48 -10.74
CA SER A 125 19.78 -22.67 -11.47
C SER A 125 19.22 -21.30 -11.75
N MET A 126 20.07 -20.28 -11.77
CA MET A 126 19.69 -18.88 -12.02
C MET A 126 20.61 -18.23 -13.04
N PRO A 127 20.20 -17.12 -13.69
CA PRO A 127 21.13 -16.30 -14.42
C PRO A 127 22.08 -15.58 -13.46
N LEU A 128 23.28 -15.24 -13.92
CA LEU A 128 24.11 -14.29 -13.19
C LEU A 128 23.50 -12.88 -13.33
N PRO A 129 23.19 -12.17 -12.23
CA PRO A 129 22.55 -10.86 -12.31
C PRO A 129 23.34 -9.79 -13.07
N TRP A 130 24.66 -9.93 -13.14
CA TRP A 130 25.57 -9.01 -13.82
C TRP A 130 25.97 -9.48 -15.22
N ASP A 131 25.38 -10.55 -15.74
CA ASP A 131 25.61 -11.00 -17.10
C ASP A 131 24.89 -10.06 -18.10
N PRO A 132 25.61 -9.43 -19.04
CA PRO A 132 25.01 -8.60 -20.07
C PRO A 132 23.94 -9.31 -20.90
N ALA A 133 24.11 -10.61 -21.21
CA ALA A 133 23.14 -11.37 -21.98
C ALA A 133 21.82 -11.54 -21.23
N PHE A 134 21.87 -11.75 -19.91
CA PHE A 134 20.69 -11.74 -19.05
C PHE A 134 20.05 -10.34 -18.95
N LEU A 135 20.85 -9.31 -18.65
CA LEU A 135 20.35 -7.94 -18.50
C LEU A 135 19.67 -7.42 -19.78
N ASN A 136 20.19 -7.79 -20.95
CA ASN A 136 19.57 -7.48 -22.25
C ASN A 136 18.17 -8.09 -22.44
N LYS A 137 17.77 -9.07 -21.63
CA LYS A 137 16.42 -9.66 -21.64
C LYS A 137 15.58 -9.18 -20.45
N TRP A 138 16.17 -9.10 -19.27
CA TRP A 138 15.45 -8.71 -18.04
C TRP A 138 15.02 -7.24 -18.04
N LEU A 139 15.90 -6.32 -18.44
CA LEU A 139 15.59 -4.90 -18.38
C LEU A 139 14.43 -4.49 -19.32
N PRO A 140 14.34 -5.00 -20.57
CA PRO A 140 13.14 -4.82 -21.39
C PRO A 140 11.86 -5.41 -20.78
N PHE A 141 11.94 -6.56 -20.10
CA PHE A 141 10.79 -7.12 -19.37
C PHE A 141 10.29 -6.17 -18.28
N VAL A 142 11.19 -5.61 -17.47
CA VAL A 142 10.83 -4.64 -16.41
C VAL A 142 10.13 -3.41 -17.00
N ARG A 143 10.61 -2.90 -18.14
CA ARG A 143 9.94 -1.79 -18.85
C ARG A 143 8.56 -2.17 -19.35
N ALA A 144 8.37 -3.38 -19.87
CA ALA A 144 7.05 -3.85 -20.30
C ALA A 144 6.08 -3.98 -19.12
N LEU A 145 6.56 -4.46 -17.97
CA LEU A 145 5.80 -4.52 -16.72
C LEU A 145 5.36 -3.12 -16.26
N GLY A 146 6.30 -2.16 -16.26
CA GLY A 146 6.00 -0.76 -15.90
C GLY A 146 5.03 -0.09 -16.85
N ALA A 147 5.23 -0.24 -18.17
CA ALA A 147 4.31 0.28 -19.19
C ALA A 147 2.88 -0.24 -19.05
N ARG A 148 2.69 -1.43 -18.44
CA ARG A 148 1.36 -2.00 -18.19
C ARG A 148 0.75 -1.55 -16.87
N TYR A 149 1.53 -1.47 -15.80
CA TYR A 149 1.01 -1.37 -14.44
C TYR A 149 1.34 -0.08 -13.68
N ASP A 150 2.32 0.70 -14.11
CA ASP A 150 2.55 2.00 -13.48
C ASP A 150 1.33 2.93 -13.66
N GLY A 151 1.05 3.77 -12.67
CA GLY A 151 -0.12 4.65 -12.68
C GLY A 151 -1.46 3.96 -12.41
N ASN A 152 -1.56 2.62 -12.47
CA ASN A 152 -2.78 1.91 -12.14
C ASN A 152 -3.15 2.09 -10.64
N PRO A 153 -4.34 2.59 -10.29
CA PRO A 153 -4.69 2.94 -8.91
C PRO A 153 -4.75 1.74 -7.96
N ALA A 154 -5.00 0.52 -8.47
CA ALA A 154 -4.99 -0.67 -7.65
C ALA A 154 -3.58 -1.21 -7.38
N VAL A 155 -2.56 -0.80 -8.15
CA VAL A 155 -1.17 -1.22 -7.90
C VAL A 155 -0.54 -0.27 -6.89
N GLY A 156 -0.40 -0.74 -5.64
CA GLY A 156 0.15 0.06 -4.54
C GLY A 156 1.67 0.08 -4.51
N TYR A 157 2.31 -1.01 -4.94
CA TYR A 157 3.77 -1.13 -4.99
C TYR A 157 4.20 -2.30 -5.87
N VAL A 158 5.46 -2.28 -6.29
CA VAL A 158 6.10 -3.41 -6.98
C VAL A 158 7.34 -3.87 -6.23
N VAL A 159 7.63 -5.16 -6.21
CA VAL A 159 8.91 -5.67 -5.68
C VAL A 159 9.85 -6.01 -6.81
N MET A 160 11.07 -5.51 -6.66
CA MET A 160 12.12 -5.70 -7.63
C MET A 160 12.63 -7.14 -7.61
N GLY A 161 12.89 -7.67 -8.80
CA GLY A 161 13.58 -8.94 -9.01
C GLY A 161 14.79 -8.81 -9.94
N GLY A 162 15.45 -9.94 -10.20
CA GLY A 162 16.54 -10.06 -11.19
C GLY A 162 17.93 -9.70 -10.69
N MET A 163 18.07 -9.33 -9.43
CA MET A 163 19.38 -9.13 -8.78
C MET A 163 19.78 -10.28 -7.85
N SER A 164 19.05 -11.38 -7.81
CA SER A 164 19.19 -12.41 -6.79
C SER A 164 18.61 -13.76 -7.23
N GLN A 165 18.62 -14.76 -6.33
CA GLN A 165 17.99 -16.05 -6.59
C GLN A 165 16.48 -15.95 -6.84
N HIS A 166 15.80 -14.93 -6.27
CA HIS A 166 14.35 -14.74 -6.40
C HIS A 166 13.92 -13.27 -6.13
N PHE A 167 13.36 -12.97 -4.96
CA PHE A 167 12.91 -11.63 -4.55
C PHE A 167 13.88 -10.98 -3.56
N GLU A 168 14.27 -11.70 -2.50
CA GLU A 168 15.22 -11.20 -1.53
C GLU A 168 16.61 -11.08 -2.17
N THR A 169 17.40 -10.11 -1.75
CA THR A 169 18.70 -9.82 -2.38
C THR A 169 19.79 -10.87 -2.16
N TYR A 170 19.53 -11.98 -1.47
CA TYR A 170 20.51 -13.06 -1.29
C TYR A 170 20.84 -13.75 -2.63
N ILE A 171 22.14 -14.00 -2.89
CA ILE A 171 22.59 -14.72 -4.08
C ILE A 171 23.37 -16.00 -3.73
N ALA A 172 24.12 -15.99 -2.63
CA ALA A 172 24.84 -17.14 -2.11
C ALA A 172 24.37 -17.48 -0.69
N LYS A 173 24.15 -18.78 -0.39
CA LYS A 173 23.74 -19.27 0.93
C LYS A 173 24.75 -20.20 1.59
N VAL A 174 25.56 -20.88 0.77
CA VAL A 174 26.51 -21.91 1.19
C VAL A 174 27.91 -21.60 0.66
N GLU A 175 28.93 -22.12 1.35
CA GLU A 175 30.34 -21.83 1.04
C GLU A 175 30.75 -22.06 -0.43
N PRO A 176 30.31 -23.14 -1.10
CA PRO A 176 30.64 -23.32 -2.51
C PRO A 176 30.09 -22.21 -3.41
N ASP A 177 28.85 -21.77 -3.17
CA ASP A 177 28.25 -20.66 -3.92
C ASP A 177 28.96 -19.34 -3.63
N ILE A 178 29.36 -19.09 -2.38
CA ILE A 178 30.11 -17.90 -2.00
C ILE A 178 31.41 -17.84 -2.79
N THR A 179 32.17 -18.94 -2.80
CA THR A 179 33.45 -19.03 -3.51
C THR A 179 33.26 -18.84 -5.01
N ASN A 180 32.36 -19.61 -5.62
CA ASN A 180 32.17 -19.61 -7.08
C ASN A 180 31.65 -18.28 -7.61
N LEU A 181 30.63 -17.70 -6.96
CA LEU A 181 30.06 -16.43 -7.38
C LEU A 181 31.01 -15.26 -7.11
N THR A 182 31.86 -15.36 -6.08
CA THR A 182 32.94 -14.39 -5.86
C THR A 182 33.95 -14.40 -7.01
N ASN A 183 34.36 -15.58 -7.47
CA ASN A 183 35.25 -15.73 -8.63
C ASN A 183 34.62 -15.20 -9.94
N LEU A 184 33.29 -15.24 -10.04
CA LEU A 184 32.54 -14.71 -11.18
C LEU A 184 32.26 -13.20 -11.11
N GLY A 185 32.73 -12.51 -10.06
CA GLY A 185 32.66 -11.05 -9.92
C GLY A 185 32.20 -10.57 -8.54
N GLY A 186 31.55 -11.43 -7.76
CA GLY A 186 31.26 -11.22 -6.34
C GLY A 186 30.43 -9.99 -6.00
N PRO A 187 30.56 -9.47 -4.77
CA PRO A 187 29.81 -8.32 -4.29
C PRO A 187 29.91 -7.08 -5.20
N ALA A 188 31.09 -6.80 -5.77
CA ALA A 188 31.28 -5.63 -6.64
C ALA A 188 30.49 -5.73 -7.95
N ALA A 189 30.44 -6.93 -8.56
CA ALA A 189 29.60 -7.15 -9.74
C ALA A 189 28.11 -7.08 -9.41
N TRP A 190 27.72 -7.62 -8.25
CA TRP A 190 26.36 -7.53 -7.73
C TRP A 190 25.91 -6.07 -7.53
N VAL A 191 26.74 -5.23 -6.90
CA VAL A 191 26.43 -3.80 -6.70
C VAL A 191 26.16 -3.08 -8.02
N ARG A 192 27.02 -3.28 -9.03
CA ARG A 192 26.84 -2.65 -10.35
C ARG A 192 25.52 -3.07 -11.00
N ALA A 193 25.24 -4.37 -11.01
CA ALA A 193 24.01 -4.91 -11.57
C ALA A 193 22.77 -4.44 -10.82
N ALA A 194 22.79 -4.47 -9.49
CA ALA A 194 21.68 -4.00 -8.65
C ALA A 194 21.35 -2.53 -8.92
N LYS A 195 22.37 -1.66 -9.00
CA LYS A 195 22.17 -0.24 -9.34
C LYS A 195 21.54 -0.06 -10.73
N GLN A 196 21.99 -0.82 -11.72
CA GLN A 196 21.42 -0.79 -13.07
C GLN A 196 19.97 -1.27 -13.10
N ILE A 197 19.66 -2.38 -12.42
CA ILE A 197 18.31 -2.93 -12.34
C ILE A 197 17.38 -1.95 -11.61
N ILE A 198 17.80 -1.41 -10.46
CA ILE A 198 17.04 -0.41 -9.69
C ILE A 198 16.74 0.81 -10.55
N ALA A 199 17.71 1.30 -11.33
CA ALA A 199 17.50 2.42 -12.23
C ALA A 199 16.42 2.14 -13.29
N VAL A 200 16.35 0.91 -13.82
CA VAL A 200 15.30 0.53 -14.77
C VAL A 200 13.94 0.36 -14.10
N TYR A 201 13.87 -0.13 -12.85
CA TYR A 201 12.61 -0.10 -12.09
C TYR A 201 12.16 1.34 -11.84
N ALA A 202 13.08 2.25 -11.51
CA ALA A 202 12.75 3.67 -11.35
C ALA A 202 12.29 4.32 -12.67
N GLU A 203 12.88 3.93 -13.81
CA GLU A 203 12.43 4.36 -15.14
C GLU A 203 11.03 3.82 -15.46
N ALA A 204 10.80 2.52 -15.21
CA ALA A 204 9.58 1.82 -15.58
C ALA A 204 8.38 2.17 -14.67
N PHE A 205 8.65 2.55 -13.40
CA PHE A 205 7.64 2.90 -12.41
C PHE A 205 7.85 4.33 -11.88
N PRO A 206 7.57 5.36 -12.70
CA PRO A 206 7.72 6.75 -12.29
C PRO A 206 6.75 7.16 -11.17
N THR A 207 5.56 6.56 -11.10
CA THR A 207 4.53 6.92 -10.09
C THR A 207 4.40 5.91 -8.96
N THR A 208 4.71 4.64 -9.20
CA THR A 208 4.52 3.54 -8.25
C THR A 208 5.81 3.25 -7.46
N PRO A 209 5.76 3.17 -6.12
CA PRO A 209 6.91 2.75 -5.32
C PRO A 209 7.41 1.35 -5.70
N PHE A 210 8.74 1.20 -5.76
CA PHE A 210 9.40 -0.06 -6.11
C PHE A 210 10.34 -0.48 -4.98
N PHE A 211 10.21 -1.72 -4.51
CA PHE A 211 10.79 -2.17 -3.26
C PHE A 211 11.96 -3.12 -3.45
N LEU A 212 13.05 -2.84 -2.73
CA LEU A 212 14.16 -3.76 -2.51
C LEU A 212 13.86 -4.62 -1.28
N THR A 213 13.85 -5.94 -1.45
CA THR A 213 13.66 -6.88 -0.33
C THR A 213 15.02 -7.29 0.22
N LEU A 214 15.40 -6.71 1.35
CA LEU A 214 16.75 -6.80 1.90
C LEU A 214 17.04 -8.17 2.51
N ALA A 215 18.09 -8.80 2.01
CA ALA A 215 18.83 -9.91 2.59
C ALA A 215 20.30 -9.80 2.19
N LYS A 216 21.25 -10.25 3.02
CA LYS A 216 22.67 -10.16 2.67
C LYS A 216 22.94 -10.95 1.37
N PRO A 217 23.41 -10.32 0.27
CA PRO A 217 23.71 -10.99 -0.99
C PRO A 217 24.68 -12.16 -0.81
N PHE A 218 25.74 -11.91 -0.06
CA PHE A 218 26.70 -12.90 0.41
C PHE A 218 26.70 -12.88 1.95
N PRO A 219 26.74 -14.03 2.64
CA PRO A 219 26.69 -14.09 4.10
C PRO A 219 28.06 -13.79 4.73
N ASN A 220 28.76 -12.76 4.22
CA ASN A 220 30.06 -12.30 4.68
C ASN A 220 30.07 -10.75 4.81
N PRO A 221 31.12 -10.13 5.38
CA PRO A 221 31.18 -8.68 5.56
C PRO A 221 31.05 -7.88 4.26
N ASP A 222 31.64 -8.36 3.16
CA ASP A 222 31.59 -7.68 1.86
C ASP A 222 30.17 -7.68 1.28
N GLY A 223 29.41 -8.76 1.47
CA GLY A 223 28.00 -8.83 1.11
C GLY A 223 27.15 -7.85 1.92
N LEU A 224 27.43 -7.68 3.21
CA LEU A 224 26.74 -6.67 4.02
C LEU A 224 27.11 -5.24 3.57
N ALA A 225 28.38 -4.98 3.25
CA ALA A 225 28.82 -3.68 2.72
C ALA A 225 28.14 -3.36 1.39
N ALA A 226 28.07 -4.33 0.48
CA ALA A 226 27.38 -4.21 -0.80
C ALA A 226 25.88 -3.91 -0.62
N LEU A 227 25.19 -4.61 0.30
CA LEU A 227 23.79 -4.35 0.60
C LEU A 227 23.57 -2.92 1.13
N LYS A 228 24.45 -2.47 2.03
CA LYS A 228 24.44 -1.09 2.57
C LYS A 228 24.60 -0.07 1.45
N GLU A 229 25.63 -0.25 0.62
CA GLU A 229 25.91 0.66 -0.48
C GLU A 229 24.72 0.80 -1.45
N VAL A 230 24.11 -0.32 -1.86
CA VAL A 230 22.96 -0.31 -2.77
C VAL A 230 21.73 0.33 -2.13
N THR A 231 21.47 0.05 -0.86
CA THR A 231 20.32 0.59 -0.13
C THR A 231 20.46 2.10 0.05
N ASP A 232 21.62 2.57 0.52
CA ASP A 232 21.89 3.98 0.76
C ASP A 232 21.89 4.77 -0.55
N TRP A 233 22.51 4.22 -1.60
CA TRP A 233 22.47 4.80 -2.94
C TRP A 233 21.04 4.89 -3.48
N GLY A 234 20.23 3.83 -3.35
CA GLY A 234 18.85 3.81 -3.83
C GLY A 234 17.98 4.85 -3.14
N ALA A 235 18.07 4.94 -1.81
CA ALA A 235 17.35 5.91 -1.01
C ALA A 235 17.76 7.36 -1.34
N ALA A 236 19.05 7.61 -1.56
CA ALA A 236 19.55 8.94 -1.94
C ALA A 236 19.18 9.33 -3.38
N THR A 237 19.17 8.36 -4.30
CA THR A 237 18.94 8.62 -5.73
C THR A 237 17.46 8.76 -6.07
N TYR A 238 16.58 8.04 -5.38
CA TYR A 238 15.13 8.02 -5.67
C TYR A 238 14.30 8.32 -4.40
N PRO A 239 14.40 9.54 -3.84
CA PRO A 239 13.72 9.91 -2.60
C PRO A 239 12.21 9.76 -2.71
N GLY A 240 11.60 9.11 -1.71
CA GLY A 240 10.16 8.86 -1.63
C GLY A 240 9.63 7.84 -2.64
N ARG A 241 10.50 7.17 -3.38
CA ARG A 241 10.12 6.17 -4.40
C ARG A 241 10.82 4.83 -4.23
N PHE A 242 12.06 4.84 -3.73
CA PHE A 242 12.82 3.64 -3.43
C PHE A 242 12.31 2.99 -2.14
N GLY A 243 11.53 1.93 -2.29
CA GLY A 243 10.99 1.17 -1.18
C GLY A 243 12.01 0.26 -0.53
N ILE A 244 11.95 0.18 0.80
CA ILE A 244 12.85 -0.67 1.59
C ILE A 244 12.00 -1.65 2.41
N MET A 245 12.23 -2.94 2.22
CA MET A 245 11.51 -4.00 2.91
C MET A 245 12.44 -5.06 3.48
N ASN A 246 12.13 -5.57 4.67
CA ASN A 246 12.77 -6.78 5.21
C ASN A 246 11.78 -7.94 5.22
N ALA A 247 12.19 -9.13 4.75
CA ALA A 247 11.38 -10.34 4.71
C ALA A 247 11.58 -11.31 5.89
N ALA A 248 12.23 -10.86 6.96
CA ALA A 248 12.53 -11.67 8.15
C ALA A 248 11.86 -11.14 9.43
N LEU A 249 10.71 -10.45 9.32
CA LEU A 249 10.02 -9.92 10.50
C LEU A 249 9.52 -11.05 11.41
N ASN A 250 9.85 -10.94 12.69
CA ASN A 250 9.46 -11.85 13.75
C ASN A 250 9.30 -11.10 15.09
N ALA A 251 8.76 -11.73 16.13
CA ALA A 251 8.45 -11.08 17.41
C ALA A 251 9.67 -10.56 18.18
N ASN A 252 10.88 -11.01 17.83
CA ASN A 252 12.15 -10.60 18.44
C ASN A 252 12.96 -9.63 17.55
N SER A 253 12.35 -9.11 16.47
CA SER A 253 13.03 -8.21 15.54
C SER A 253 13.53 -6.93 16.22
N SER A 254 14.76 -6.56 15.91
CA SER A 254 15.44 -5.37 16.42
C SER A 254 16.36 -4.76 15.37
N THR A 255 16.81 -3.53 15.60
CA THR A 255 17.77 -2.82 14.72
C THR A 255 19.18 -3.41 14.75
N GLY A 256 19.48 -4.43 15.57
CA GLY A 256 20.74 -5.16 15.52
C GLY A 256 20.92 -5.99 14.23
N TYR A 257 19.84 -6.18 13.46
CA TYR A 257 19.86 -6.79 12.14
C TYR A 257 19.71 -5.71 11.05
N TYR A 258 20.69 -5.60 10.16
CA TYR A 258 20.76 -4.47 9.21
C TYR A 258 19.48 -4.24 8.38
N PRO A 259 18.79 -5.25 7.81
CA PRO A 259 17.51 -5.00 7.14
C PRO A 259 16.46 -4.28 8.00
N ASN A 260 16.39 -4.56 9.31
CA ASN A 260 15.54 -3.81 10.23
C ASN A 260 16.08 -2.40 10.48
N GLU A 261 17.40 -2.26 10.63
CA GLU A 261 18.09 -0.98 10.78
C GLU A 261 17.84 -0.04 9.59
N ALA A 262 17.87 -0.57 8.36
CA ALA A 262 17.63 0.18 7.14
C ALA A 262 16.18 0.67 7.08
N VAL A 263 15.20 -0.21 7.32
CA VAL A 263 13.79 0.19 7.43
C VAL A 263 13.62 1.29 8.48
N TYR A 264 14.20 1.10 9.66
CA TYR A 264 14.16 2.11 10.71
C TYR A 264 14.76 3.42 10.23
N THR A 265 16.00 3.44 9.76
CA THR A 265 16.73 4.63 9.32
C THR A 265 15.95 5.46 8.29
N TYR A 266 15.31 4.81 7.31
CA TYR A 266 14.67 5.48 6.18
C TYR A 266 13.16 5.72 6.30
N ARG A 267 12.52 5.29 7.41
CA ARG A 267 11.05 5.32 7.64
C ARG A 267 10.33 6.67 7.46
N PHE A 268 11.05 7.78 7.46
CA PHE A 268 10.49 9.12 7.30
C PHE A 268 10.63 9.67 5.88
N THR A 269 11.54 9.12 5.08
CA THR A 269 11.88 9.63 3.75
C THR A 269 11.56 8.65 2.65
N GLN A 270 11.39 7.36 2.97
CA GLN A 270 11.12 6.30 2.01
C GLN A 270 9.85 5.51 2.37
N PRO A 271 9.22 4.88 1.36
CA PRO A 271 8.24 3.84 1.63
C PRO A 271 8.94 2.63 2.27
N THR A 272 8.42 2.18 3.41
CA THR A 272 9.05 1.10 4.20
C THR A 272 8.04 0.02 4.57
N GLY A 273 8.49 -1.22 4.64
CA GLY A 273 7.62 -2.32 5.04
C GLY A 273 8.36 -3.55 5.52
N PHE A 274 7.57 -4.55 5.87
CA PHE A 274 8.07 -5.85 6.27
C PHE A 274 7.28 -6.95 5.58
N GLN A 275 7.94 -8.08 5.33
CA GLN A 275 7.27 -9.36 5.17
C GLN A 275 7.61 -10.21 6.40
N MET A 276 6.62 -10.92 6.93
CA MET A 276 6.83 -11.86 8.03
C MET A 276 7.82 -12.96 7.64
N ALA A 277 8.60 -13.43 8.62
CA ALA A 277 9.56 -14.52 8.45
C ALA A 277 8.86 -15.89 8.26
N CYS A 278 7.69 -16.04 8.88
CA CYS A 278 6.85 -17.24 8.81
C CYS A 278 5.43 -16.89 9.26
N SER A 279 4.50 -17.84 9.05
CA SER A 279 3.14 -17.75 9.58
C SER A 279 3.12 -18.04 11.08
N ALA A 280 2.39 -17.26 11.85
CA ALA A 280 2.12 -17.48 13.26
C ALA A 280 1.34 -18.78 13.50
N VAL A 281 0.40 -19.10 12.60
CA VAL A 281 -0.40 -20.34 12.65
C VAL A 281 0.45 -21.56 12.30
N ARG A 282 1.28 -21.47 11.24
CA ARG A 282 2.04 -22.64 10.73
C ARG A 282 3.35 -22.87 11.48
N ASP A 283 4.03 -21.83 11.93
CA ASP A 283 5.37 -21.91 12.55
C ASP A 283 5.56 -20.86 13.65
N PRO A 284 4.82 -20.98 14.78
CA PRO A 284 4.92 -20.05 15.89
C PRO A 284 6.29 -20.06 16.58
N VAL A 285 7.03 -21.17 16.48
CA VAL A 285 8.37 -21.31 17.07
C VAL A 285 9.36 -20.40 16.34
N ARG A 286 9.38 -20.45 15.01
CA ARG A 286 10.23 -19.55 14.21
C ARG A 286 9.80 -18.09 14.32
N LEU A 287 8.50 -17.83 14.51
CA LEU A 287 8.02 -16.47 14.75
C LEU A 287 8.52 -15.92 16.09
N GLY A 288 8.77 -16.80 17.07
CA GLY A 288 9.36 -16.47 18.36
C GLY A 288 8.44 -15.66 19.27
N GLY A 289 7.12 -15.71 19.03
CA GLY A 289 6.09 -14.95 19.74
C GLY A 289 4.75 -15.01 19.02
N THR A 290 3.80 -14.15 19.40
CA THR A 290 2.47 -14.07 18.78
C THR A 290 2.51 -13.21 17.51
N LEU A 291 1.48 -13.36 16.66
CA LEU A 291 1.26 -12.47 15.51
C LEU A 291 1.24 -11.00 15.94
N ALA A 292 0.49 -10.66 16.98
CA ALA A 292 0.40 -9.29 17.49
C ALA A 292 1.76 -8.73 17.92
N GLN A 293 2.60 -9.54 18.57
CA GLN A 293 3.96 -9.13 18.94
C GLN A 293 4.82 -8.88 17.69
N ALA A 294 4.74 -9.73 16.67
CA ALA A 294 5.46 -9.52 15.42
C ALA A 294 5.00 -8.26 14.67
N LEU A 295 3.68 -8.03 14.58
CA LEU A 295 3.11 -6.81 13.98
C LEU A 295 3.56 -5.55 14.73
N ALA A 296 3.51 -5.57 16.06
CA ALA A 296 3.98 -4.47 16.90
C ALA A 296 5.47 -4.17 16.67
N LYS A 297 6.31 -5.21 16.50
CA LYS A 297 7.72 -5.01 16.14
C LYS A 297 7.88 -4.35 14.77
N GLY A 298 7.13 -4.78 13.77
CA GLY A 298 7.19 -4.17 12.43
C GLY A 298 6.82 -2.68 12.48
N TYR A 299 5.78 -2.32 13.24
CA TYR A 299 5.40 -0.93 13.47
C TYR A 299 6.49 -0.12 14.18
N GLN A 300 7.01 -0.63 15.30
CA GLN A 300 8.06 0.03 16.10
C GLN A 300 9.34 0.27 15.29
N LEU A 301 9.65 -0.63 14.35
CA LEU A 301 10.79 -0.50 13.45
C LEU A 301 10.51 0.44 12.26
N GLY A 302 9.31 0.99 12.14
CA GLY A 302 8.97 1.98 11.12
C GLY A 302 8.42 1.41 9.82
N GLY A 303 7.91 0.17 9.82
CA GLY A 303 7.17 -0.37 8.68
C GLY A 303 5.85 0.38 8.49
N LYS A 304 5.56 0.82 7.26
CA LYS A 304 4.27 1.41 6.89
C LYS A 304 3.24 0.35 6.58
N PHE A 305 3.69 -0.77 5.99
CA PHE A 305 2.89 -1.96 5.79
C PHE A 305 3.62 -3.22 6.27
N ILE A 306 2.85 -4.28 6.51
CA ILE A 306 3.38 -5.60 6.83
C ILE A 306 2.67 -6.66 5.98
N GLU A 307 3.44 -7.42 5.22
CA GLU A 307 2.98 -8.62 4.52
C GLU A 307 2.89 -9.78 5.52
N VAL A 308 1.66 -10.22 5.76
CA VAL A 308 1.28 -11.25 6.72
C VAL A 308 0.86 -12.50 5.96
N TYR A 309 1.35 -13.67 6.35
CA TYR A 309 1.03 -14.92 5.67
C TYR A 309 -0.47 -15.21 5.68
N GLU A 310 -0.96 -15.73 4.55
CA GLU A 310 -2.38 -16.02 4.34
C GLU A 310 -3.10 -16.75 5.49
N PRO A 311 -2.58 -17.84 6.08
CA PRO A 311 -3.23 -18.50 7.23
C PRO A 311 -3.45 -17.61 8.45
N ASP A 312 -2.61 -16.58 8.62
CA ASP A 312 -2.72 -15.66 9.74
C ASP A 312 -3.80 -14.59 9.51
N VAL A 313 -4.27 -14.45 8.26
CA VAL A 313 -5.33 -13.52 7.85
C VAL A 313 -6.61 -14.22 7.36
N THR A 314 -6.57 -15.53 7.11
CA THR A 314 -7.71 -16.40 6.77
C THR A 314 -8.05 -17.33 7.94
N GLY A 315 -9.22 -17.19 8.56
CA GLY A 315 -9.72 -18.17 9.55
C GLY A 315 -9.56 -17.81 11.03
N ILE A 316 -9.03 -16.63 11.35
CA ILE A 316 -9.10 -16.07 12.71
C ILE A 316 -10.17 -14.98 12.72
N PRO A 317 -11.26 -15.11 13.51
CA PRO A 317 -12.12 -13.97 13.78
C PRO A 317 -11.29 -12.95 14.56
N ASN A 318 -11.01 -11.82 13.92
CA ASN A 318 -10.23 -10.70 14.44
C ASN A 318 -8.71 -10.96 14.51
N LEU A 319 -7.98 -10.45 13.52
CA LEU A 319 -6.77 -9.72 13.85
C LEU A 319 -7.20 -8.60 14.80
N SER A 320 -6.98 -8.78 16.10
CA SER A 320 -7.34 -7.79 17.12
C SER A 320 -6.42 -6.55 17.11
N ASP A 321 -5.66 -6.32 16.03
CA ASP A 321 -4.90 -5.09 15.82
C ASP A 321 -4.49 -4.96 14.34
N PRO A 322 -5.33 -4.36 13.46
CA PRO A 322 -4.83 -3.75 12.24
C PRO A 322 -3.97 -2.53 12.61
N MET A 323 -2.86 -2.30 11.90
CA MET A 323 -2.26 -0.95 11.90
C MET A 323 -3.33 0.02 11.40
N PRO A 324 -3.63 1.13 12.10
CA PRO A 324 -4.76 1.95 11.73
C PRO A 324 -4.41 2.80 10.49
N PRO A 325 -5.25 2.83 9.44
CA PRO A 325 -5.52 4.08 8.77
C PRO A 325 -6.33 4.93 9.74
N THR A 326 -5.67 5.75 10.56
CA THR A 326 -6.37 6.72 11.40
C THR A 326 -7.01 7.77 10.50
N ARG A 327 -8.31 7.59 10.19
CA ARG A 327 -9.15 8.71 9.78
C ARG A 327 -9.46 9.50 11.05
N LEU A 328 -8.77 10.61 11.25
CA LEU A 328 -9.13 11.61 12.26
C LEU A 328 -10.44 12.27 11.80
N LEU A 329 -11.47 12.19 12.63
CA LEU A 329 -12.71 12.93 12.45
C LEU A 329 -12.73 14.09 13.46
N LEU A 330 -13.25 15.23 13.02
CA LEU A 330 -13.19 16.51 13.70
C LEU A 330 -14.62 16.98 14.02
N GLY A 331 -14.87 17.49 15.22
CA GLY A 331 -16.15 18.09 15.62
C GLY A 331 -16.03 18.78 16.99
N ASP A 332 -16.88 19.76 17.30
CA ASP A 332 -16.96 20.42 18.61
C ASP A 332 -17.97 19.68 19.49
N PHE A 333 -17.51 18.74 20.32
CA PHE A 333 -18.38 17.86 21.11
C PHE A 333 -18.76 18.45 22.47
N ASN A 334 -17.98 19.42 22.96
CA ASN A 334 -18.21 20.06 24.25
C ASN A 334 -18.89 21.45 24.14
N GLY A 335 -19.02 21.98 22.92
CA GLY A 335 -19.69 23.24 22.60
C GLY A 335 -18.88 24.49 22.96
N ASP A 336 -17.56 24.37 23.08
CA ASP A 336 -16.68 25.47 23.47
C ASP A 336 -16.18 26.32 22.28
N GLY A 337 -16.60 25.97 21.06
CA GLY A 337 -16.23 26.63 19.81
C GLY A 337 -14.90 26.16 19.23
N PHE A 338 -14.24 25.17 19.84
CA PHE A 338 -13.02 24.55 19.33
C PHE A 338 -13.31 23.15 18.78
N THR A 339 -12.45 22.70 17.86
CA THR A 339 -12.57 21.38 17.24
C THR A 339 -11.87 20.34 18.09
N ASP A 340 -12.61 19.31 18.49
CA ASP A 340 -12.13 18.16 19.25
C ASP A 340 -11.78 16.98 18.34
N TYR A 341 -11.07 15.99 18.90
CA TYR A 341 -10.81 14.73 18.21
C TYR A 341 -11.86 13.67 18.55
N LEU A 342 -12.38 13.03 17.50
CA LEU A 342 -13.02 11.73 17.61
C LEU A 342 -12.01 10.62 17.26
N LEU A 343 -11.75 9.77 18.23
CA LEU A 343 -10.89 8.60 18.12
C LEU A 343 -11.72 7.34 18.04
N PHE A 344 -11.27 6.38 17.23
CA PHE A 344 -11.86 5.06 17.15
C PHE A 344 -10.80 4.00 17.43
N ASN A 345 -11.06 3.15 18.41
CA ASN A 345 -10.25 1.99 18.70
C ASN A 345 -10.87 0.78 17.97
N PRO A 346 -10.28 0.30 16.86
CA PRO A 346 -10.88 -0.78 16.07
C PRO A 346 -10.90 -2.13 16.79
N SER A 347 -9.96 -2.38 17.71
CA SER A 347 -9.88 -3.66 18.44
C SER A 347 -10.99 -3.84 19.47
N THR A 348 -11.43 -2.74 20.09
CA THR A 348 -12.57 -2.71 21.01
C THR A 348 -13.86 -2.22 20.36
N ARG A 349 -13.77 -1.66 19.14
CA ARG A 349 -14.80 -0.86 18.45
C ARG A 349 -15.28 0.35 19.26
N ARG A 350 -14.54 0.75 20.28
CA ARG A 350 -14.92 1.84 21.17
C ARG A 350 -14.48 3.17 20.59
N THR A 351 -15.32 4.19 20.71
CA THR A 351 -14.94 5.56 20.40
C THR A 351 -14.45 6.29 21.65
N ALA A 352 -13.66 7.34 21.46
CA ALA A 352 -13.31 8.30 22.50
C ALA A 352 -13.30 9.70 21.91
N ILE A 353 -13.75 10.67 22.68
CA ILE A 353 -13.71 12.10 22.35
C ILE A 353 -12.62 12.72 23.20
N TRP A 354 -11.72 13.47 22.57
CA TRP A 354 -10.70 14.25 23.24
C TRP A 354 -10.94 15.73 22.99
N ASP A 355 -11.25 16.44 24.07
CA ASP A 355 -11.56 17.86 24.04
C ASP A 355 -10.27 18.66 23.83
N LEU A 356 -10.30 19.61 22.90
CA LEU A 356 -9.12 20.37 22.48
C LEU A 356 -9.37 21.87 22.46
N GLN A 357 -8.34 22.62 22.82
CA GLN A 357 -8.26 24.05 22.49
C GLN A 357 -7.01 24.29 21.65
N GLY A 358 -7.18 24.38 20.33
CA GLY A 358 -6.07 24.33 19.39
C GLY A 358 -5.37 22.96 19.44
N ASN A 359 -4.06 22.94 19.73
CA ASN A 359 -3.30 21.69 19.89
C ASN A 359 -3.23 21.20 21.35
N ALA A 360 -3.90 21.88 22.29
CA ALA A 360 -3.85 21.53 23.70
C ALA A 360 -4.95 20.51 24.05
N PHE A 361 -4.54 19.37 24.61
CA PHE A 361 -5.46 18.36 25.16
C PHE A 361 -6.03 18.82 26.50
N LEU A 362 -7.35 18.97 26.58
CA LEU A 362 -8.06 19.42 27.78
C LEU A 362 -8.59 18.24 28.60
N GLY A 363 -9.04 17.19 27.94
CA GLY A 363 -9.64 16.03 28.58
C GLY A 363 -10.12 14.99 27.58
N GLY A 364 -10.46 13.80 28.06
CA GLY A 364 -10.95 12.73 27.19
C GLY A 364 -12.01 11.89 27.85
N ILE A 365 -13.04 11.53 27.07
CA ILE A 365 -14.16 10.72 27.51
C ILE A 365 -14.41 9.59 26.51
N PHE A 366 -14.75 8.41 27.02
CA PHE A 366 -15.12 7.30 26.14
C PHE A 366 -16.53 7.48 25.61
N GLY A 367 -16.66 7.36 24.30
CA GLY A 367 -17.93 7.31 23.60
C GLY A 367 -18.49 5.89 23.43
N PRO A 368 -19.51 5.75 22.59
CA PRO A 368 -20.17 4.48 22.32
C PRO A 368 -19.25 3.44 21.66
N THR A 369 -19.56 2.16 21.87
CA THR A 369 -18.95 1.05 21.14
C THR A 369 -19.78 0.72 19.91
N LEU A 370 -19.16 0.72 18.73
CA LEU A 370 -19.86 0.44 17.48
C LEU A 370 -20.17 -1.06 17.31
N PRO A 371 -21.27 -1.42 16.64
CA PRO A 371 -21.53 -2.80 16.24
C PRO A 371 -20.51 -3.25 15.21
N ALA A 372 -20.29 -4.56 15.10
CA ALA A 372 -19.35 -5.11 14.12
C ALA A 372 -19.72 -4.70 12.68
N GLY A 373 -18.72 -4.30 11.89
CA GLY A 373 -18.90 -3.88 10.50
C GLY A 373 -19.36 -2.44 10.29
N TRP A 374 -19.63 -1.69 11.36
CA TRP A 374 -19.97 -0.26 11.29
C TRP A 374 -18.76 0.62 11.60
N VAL A 375 -18.65 1.73 10.88
CA VAL A 375 -17.65 2.79 11.14
C VAL A 375 -18.35 4.13 11.29
N VAL A 376 -17.74 5.06 12.04
CA VAL A 376 -18.13 6.48 11.95
C VAL A 376 -17.59 7.01 10.63
N ALA A 377 -18.48 7.40 9.73
CA ALA A 377 -18.11 8.00 8.45
C ALA A 377 -17.78 9.48 8.60
N CYS A 378 -18.57 10.19 9.40
CA CYS A 378 -18.42 11.60 9.74
C CYS A 378 -19.27 11.94 10.97
N VAL A 379 -19.19 13.20 11.41
CA VAL A 379 -20.02 13.75 12.49
C VAL A 379 -20.76 14.97 11.99
N ALA A 380 -22.02 15.13 12.41
CA ALA A 380 -22.87 16.25 12.03
C ALA A 380 -24.02 16.35 13.04
N ASP A 381 -24.55 17.56 13.29
CA ASP A 381 -25.78 17.74 14.06
C ASP A 381 -26.99 17.41 13.18
N VAL A 382 -27.43 16.15 13.19
CA VAL A 382 -28.48 15.67 12.29
C VAL A 382 -29.87 15.98 12.84
N ASN A 383 -30.00 16.04 14.17
CA ASN A 383 -31.28 16.30 14.84
C ASN A 383 -31.51 17.80 15.16
N LEU A 384 -30.53 18.66 14.91
CA LEU A 384 -30.54 20.11 15.12
C LEU A 384 -30.67 20.51 16.60
N ASP A 385 -30.06 19.74 17.51
CA ASP A 385 -30.03 20.04 18.95
C ASP A 385 -28.78 20.83 19.39
N GLY A 386 -27.92 21.18 18.43
CA GLY A 386 -26.68 21.91 18.64
C GLY A 386 -25.50 21.02 19.00
N LYS A 387 -25.60 19.69 18.87
CA LYS A 387 -24.54 18.74 19.24
C LYS A 387 -24.18 17.80 18.09
N PRO A 388 -22.90 17.40 17.96
CA PRO A 388 -22.51 16.45 16.93
C PRO A 388 -23.08 15.04 17.18
N ASP A 389 -23.79 14.52 16.17
CA ASP A 389 -24.20 13.12 16.10
C ASP A 389 -23.19 12.28 15.30
N TYR A 390 -23.20 10.96 15.51
CA TYR A 390 -22.41 10.04 14.70
C TYR A 390 -23.19 9.64 13.45
N VAL A 391 -22.61 9.90 12.29
CA VAL A 391 -23.12 9.38 11.02
C VAL A 391 -22.31 8.14 10.65
N LEU A 392 -22.97 6.99 10.67
CA LEU A 392 -22.36 5.68 10.53
C LEU A 392 -22.58 5.11 9.13
N PHE A 393 -21.61 4.32 8.68
CA PHE A 393 -21.70 3.56 7.45
C PHE A 393 -21.24 2.12 7.66
N ASN A 394 -21.96 1.17 7.09
CA ASN A 394 -21.55 -0.21 7.00
C ASN A 394 -21.19 -0.54 5.56
N PRO A 395 -19.90 -0.68 5.21
CA PRO A 395 -19.48 -0.88 3.82
C PRO A 395 -19.90 -2.23 3.23
N SER A 396 -20.15 -3.25 4.05
CA SER A 396 -20.55 -4.58 3.53
C SER A 396 -22.03 -4.62 3.16
N THR A 397 -22.89 -3.97 3.95
CA THR A 397 -24.33 -3.87 3.66
C THR A 397 -24.71 -2.61 2.88
N ARG A 398 -23.82 -1.63 2.83
CA ARG A 398 -24.01 -0.25 2.34
C ARG A 398 -25.05 0.55 3.13
N GLN A 399 -25.46 0.06 4.29
CA GLN A 399 -26.43 0.74 5.13
C GLN A 399 -25.79 1.93 5.84
N THR A 400 -26.49 3.06 5.91
CA THR A 400 -26.13 4.14 6.84
C THR A 400 -27.02 4.13 8.07
N ALA A 401 -26.54 4.77 9.14
CA ALA A 401 -27.31 5.02 10.35
C ALA A 401 -26.84 6.32 10.98
N VAL A 402 -27.69 6.92 11.78
CA VAL A 402 -27.33 8.06 12.63
C VAL A 402 -27.52 7.61 14.08
N TRP A 403 -26.50 7.83 14.88
CA TRP A 403 -26.56 7.67 16.33
C TRP A 403 -26.56 9.07 16.92
N PHE A 404 -27.57 9.36 17.72
CA PHE A 404 -27.73 10.64 18.38
C PHE A 404 -26.89 10.67 19.66
N LEU A 405 -26.14 11.76 19.86
CA LEU A 405 -25.27 11.89 21.02
C LEU A 405 -25.59 13.12 21.86
N ASN A 406 -25.31 12.99 23.15
CA ASN A 406 -25.17 14.12 24.06
C ASN A 406 -23.76 14.03 24.66
N ASN A 407 -22.83 14.81 24.10
CA ASN A 407 -21.39 14.65 24.28
C ASN A 407 -20.96 13.22 23.90
N ALA A 408 -20.46 12.42 24.85
CA ALA A 408 -20.07 11.03 24.62
C ALA A 408 -21.20 10.00 24.86
N ALA A 409 -22.37 10.45 25.32
CA ALA A 409 -23.47 9.56 25.67
C ALA A 409 -24.32 9.24 24.44
N PHE A 410 -24.53 7.94 24.18
CA PHE A 410 -25.47 7.47 23.16
C PHE A 410 -26.91 7.64 23.63
N MET A 411 -27.71 8.40 22.88
CA MET A 411 -29.10 8.70 23.21
C MET A 411 -30.10 7.82 22.43
N GLY A 412 -29.72 7.34 21.25
CA GLY A 412 -30.56 6.51 20.39
C GLY A 412 -30.01 6.48 18.96
N GLY A 413 -30.58 5.64 18.09
CA GLY A 413 -30.12 5.55 16.71
C GLY A 413 -31.22 5.20 15.72
N VAL A 414 -31.08 5.69 14.49
CA VAL A 414 -32.03 5.53 13.39
C VAL A 414 -31.27 5.12 12.13
N TYR A 415 -31.83 4.20 11.34
CA TYR A 415 -31.25 3.85 10.04
C TYR A 415 -31.48 4.97 9.03
N GLY A 416 -30.44 5.27 8.27
CA GLY A 416 -30.50 6.13 7.09
C GLY A 416 -30.70 5.31 5.81
N PRO A 417 -30.51 5.92 4.63
CA PRO A 417 -30.66 5.22 3.37
C PRO A 417 -29.53 4.21 3.11
N THR A 418 -29.82 3.15 2.36
CA THR A 418 -28.81 2.21 1.86
C THR A 418 -28.18 2.79 0.60
N LEU A 419 -26.85 2.88 0.54
CA LEU A 419 -26.16 3.43 -0.63
C LEU A 419 -26.15 2.42 -1.81
N PRO A 420 -26.12 2.91 -3.07
CA PRO A 420 -25.97 2.06 -4.23
C PRO A 420 -24.58 1.42 -4.25
N THR A 421 -24.45 0.29 -4.94
CA THR A 421 -23.16 -0.40 -5.09
C THR A 421 -22.09 0.55 -5.64
N GLY A 422 -20.91 0.53 -5.01
CA GLY A 422 -19.77 1.35 -5.43
C GLY A 422 -19.71 2.75 -4.81
N TRP A 423 -20.73 3.18 -4.06
CA TRP A 423 -20.76 4.48 -3.39
C TRP A 423 -20.41 4.36 -1.91
N THR A 424 -19.63 5.31 -1.42
CA THR A 424 -19.25 5.43 0.00
C THR A 424 -19.73 6.77 0.56
N LEU A 425 -20.14 6.77 1.83
CA LEU A 425 -20.42 8.00 2.57
C LEU A 425 -19.09 8.62 3.03
N ILE A 426 -18.81 9.85 2.60
CA ILE A 426 -17.58 10.55 2.94
C ILE A 426 -17.81 11.56 4.05
N ALA A 427 -18.83 12.40 3.92
CA ALA A 427 -19.13 13.48 4.86
C ALA A 427 -20.65 13.71 4.93
N ALA A 428 -21.08 14.48 5.92
CA ALA A 428 -22.42 15.01 6.03
C ALA A 428 -22.33 16.52 6.30
N ALA A 429 -22.98 17.32 5.46
CA ALA A 429 -22.97 18.78 5.51
C ALA A 429 -24.21 19.31 4.80
N ASP A 430 -24.71 20.49 5.16
CA ASP A 430 -25.82 21.11 4.44
C ASP A 430 -25.32 21.53 3.04
N MET A 431 -25.81 20.86 2.00
CA MET A 431 -25.35 21.07 0.62
C MET A 431 -26.41 21.77 -0.24
N ASN A 432 -27.58 22.08 0.34
CA ASN A 432 -28.70 22.75 -0.35
C ASN A 432 -29.24 23.97 0.41
N ASN A 433 -28.64 24.31 1.56
CA ASN A 433 -28.98 25.41 2.46
C ASN A 433 -30.42 25.30 3.00
N ASP A 434 -30.87 24.08 3.32
CA ASP A 434 -32.15 23.82 3.98
C ASP A 434 -32.06 23.72 5.52
N GLY A 435 -30.85 23.90 6.06
CA GLY A 435 -30.52 23.83 7.47
C GLY A 435 -30.32 22.42 7.99
N ARG A 436 -30.21 21.39 7.13
CA ARG A 436 -30.02 19.99 7.52
C ARG A 436 -28.81 19.37 6.83
N PRO A 437 -28.07 18.47 7.50
CA PRO A 437 -26.97 17.77 6.85
C PRO A 437 -27.43 16.82 5.74
N ASP A 438 -26.86 17.03 4.55
CA ASP A 438 -26.94 16.14 3.39
C ASP A 438 -25.75 15.18 3.33
N TYR A 439 -25.89 14.05 2.62
CA TYR A 439 -24.81 13.10 2.45
C TYR A 439 -23.93 13.46 1.25
N VAL A 440 -22.63 13.56 1.50
CA VAL A 440 -21.62 13.68 0.45
C VAL A 440 -21.02 12.32 0.18
N LEU A 441 -21.19 11.86 -1.06
CA LEU A 441 -20.85 10.52 -1.51
C LEU A 441 -19.73 10.53 -2.54
N PHE A 442 -18.95 9.47 -2.54
CA PHE A 442 -17.92 9.25 -3.54
C PHE A 442 -17.97 7.83 -4.08
N ASN A 443 -17.83 7.69 -5.39
CA ASN A 443 -17.64 6.40 -6.03
C ASN A 443 -16.19 6.31 -6.52
N PRO A 444 -15.29 5.64 -5.77
CA PRO A 444 -13.87 5.60 -6.11
C PRO A 444 -13.58 4.88 -7.43
N SER A 445 -14.44 3.94 -7.87
CA SER A 445 -14.24 3.21 -9.14
C SER A 445 -14.46 4.10 -10.37
N THR A 446 -15.41 5.03 -10.29
CA THR A 446 -15.72 5.98 -11.36
C THR A 446 -15.11 7.36 -11.12
N ARG A 447 -14.61 7.60 -9.91
CA ARG A 447 -14.19 8.91 -9.35
C ARG A 447 -15.32 9.93 -9.30
N GLN A 448 -16.58 9.50 -9.39
CA GLN A 448 -17.73 10.39 -9.38
C GLN A 448 -18.08 10.81 -7.95
N THR A 449 -18.31 12.11 -7.72
CA THR A 449 -18.93 12.59 -6.47
C THR A 449 -20.44 12.74 -6.66
N ALA A 450 -21.18 12.67 -5.55
CA ALA A 450 -22.61 12.98 -5.52
C ALA A 450 -23.00 13.57 -4.17
N VAL A 451 -24.10 14.31 -4.17
CA VAL A 451 -24.81 14.74 -2.98
C VAL A 451 -26.15 14.02 -2.94
N TRP A 452 -26.48 13.45 -1.80
CA TRP A 452 -27.80 12.95 -1.49
C TRP A 452 -28.44 13.88 -0.49
N TYR A 453 -29.53 14.52 -0.90
CA TYR A 453 -30.30 15.42 -0.07
C TYR A 453 -31.12 14.62 0.94
N LEU A 454 -31.13 15.03 2.21
CA LEU A 454 -31.87 14.34 3.26
C LEU A 454 -32.86 15.25 3.98
N ASN A 455 -33.98 14.64 4.40
CA ASN A 455 -34.83 15.20 5.44
C ASN A 455 -34.62 14.38 6.73
N GLY A 456 -33.67 14.81 7.55
CA GLY A 456 -33.19 14.03 8.70
C GLY A 456 -32.43 12.79 8.23
N THR A 457 -32.94 11.59 8.49
CA THR A 457 -32.33 10.33 8.04
C THR A 457 -32.97 9.76 6.77
N VAL A 458 -33.91 10.48 6.15
CA VAL A 458 -34.66 10.01 4.98
C VAL A 458 -34.12 10.64 3.71
N TYR A 459 -33.81 9.82 2.71
CA TYR A 459 -33.41 10.28 1.38
C TYR A 459 -34.53 11.07 0.70
N ALA A 460 -34.25 12.31 0.30
CA ALA A 460 -35.20 13.22 -0.34
C ALA A 460 -34.89 13.47 -1.83
N GLY A 461 -33.67 13.21 -2.28
CA GLY A 461 -33.24 13.39 -3.67
C GLY A 461 -31.71 13.40 -3.77
N GLY A 462 -31.15 13.64 -4.95
CA GLY A 462 -29.69 13.77 -5.08
C GLY A 462 -29.23 14.29 -6.42
N ALA A 463 -27.99 14.74 -6.46
CA ALA A 463 -27.32 15.28 -7.64
C ALA A 463 -25.90 14.72 -7.76
N TYR A 464 -25.44 14.54 -9.00
CA TYR A 464 -24.03 14.25 -9.24
C TYR A 464 -23.21 15.53 -9.14
N GLY A 465 -22.08 15.44 -8.43
CA GLY A 465 -21.07 16.49 -8.41
C GLY A 465 -20.04 16.31 -9.53
N PRO A 466 -18.87 16.94 -9.44
CA PRO A 466 -17.78 16.70 -10.38
C PRO A 466 -17.17 15.30 -10.22
N SER A 467 -16.67 14.73 -11.32
CA SER A 467 -15.76 13.58 -11.23
C SER A 467 -14.35 14.07 -10.91
N LEU A 468 -13.65 13.38 -10.00
CA LEU A 468 -12.29 13.72 -9.65
C LEU A 468 -11.30 13.23 -10.73
N PRO A 469 -10.19 13.95 -10.96
CA PRO A 469 -9.09 13.47 -11.77
C PRO A 469 -8.51 12.16 -11.21
N ALA A 470 -7.86 11.38 -12.07
CA ALA A 470 -7.16 10.17 -11.62
C ALA A 470 -6.12 10.50 -10.54
N GLY A 471 -6.06 9.67 -9.50
CA GLY A 471 -5.15 9.85 -8.36
C GLY A 471 -5.67 10.78 -7.24
N TRP A 472 -6.84 11.40 -7.41
CA TRP A 472 -7.48 12.24 -6.39
C TRP A 472 -8.62 11.50 -5.69
N MET A 473 -8.78 11.75 -4.40
CA MET A 473 -9.84 11.18 -3.56
C MET A 473 -10.61 12.29 -2.86
N LEU A 474 -11.91 12.10 -2.69
CA LEU A 474 -12.70 12.97 -1.82
C LEU A 474 -12.44 12.56 -0.37
N VAL A 475 -11.86 13.45 0.43
CA VAL A 475 -11.46 13.16 1.82
C VAL A 475 -12.43 13.75 2.85
N ASN A 476 -13.04 14.90 2.53
CA ASN A 476 -14.02 15.59 3.34
C ASN A 476 -14.83 16.59 2.49
N ALA A 477 -15.89 17.16 3.04
CA ALA A 477 -16.64 18.30 2.49
C ALA A 477 -16.92 19.30 3.61
N LEU A 478 -16.59 20.57 3.38
CA LEU A 478 -16.73 21.68 4.31
C LEU A 478 -17.04 22.95 3.52
N ASP A 479 -17.70 23.90 4.17
CA ASP A 479 -17.81 25.27 3.66
C ASP A 479 -16.47 26.00 3.93
N PHE A 480 -15.68 26.21 2.87
CA PHE A 480 -14.38 26.85 2.95
C PHE A 480 -14.44 28.37 2.74
N ASN A 481 -15.56 28.89 2.24
CA ASN A 481 -15.75 30.29 1.87
C ASN A 481 -16.75 31.02 2.77
N GLY A 482 -17.44 30.31 3.65
CA GLY A 482 -18.30 30.85 4.70
C GLY A 482 -19.64 31.36 4.17
N ASP A 483 -20.15 30.85 3.05
CA ASP A 483 -21.43 31.28 2.47
C ASP A 483 -22.64 30.45 2.88
N GLY A 484 -22.44 29.40 3.69
CA GLY A 484 -23.49 28.42 4.01
C GLY A 484 -23.98 27.73 2.75
#